data_AF-A0AAQ3B089-F1
#
_entry.id   AF-A0AAQ3B089-F1
#
_cell.length_a   1.000
_cell.length_b   1.000
_cell.length_c   1.000
_cell.angle_alpha   90.00
_cell.angle_beta   90.00
_cell.angle_gamma   90.00
#
_symmetry.space_group_name_H-M   'P 1'
#
loop_
_entity.id
_entity.type
_entity.pdbx_description
1 polymer ?
#
loop_
_entity_poly.entity_id
_entity_poly.type
_entity_poly.pdbx_seq_one_letter_code
_entity_poly.pdbx_strand_id
1 'polypeptide(L)'
;MKLTKLAMVTLLGSALSQFSYAQEAPKGTIYLTFDDGPINASIDVINVLNQQGVKGTFYFNAWHLDGIGDENEDRALEALKLALDTGHIVANHSYAHMIHNCVEEFGPNSGAECNATGDHQINSYQDPVYDAGTFAENLAVLERYLPNINSYPNYRGEEFARLPYTNGWRVTKNFKADGLCATSDDLKPWEPGYVCDTDNPSNSVKASIEVQNILANKGYQTHGWDLDWAPENWGIAMPANSLTEAEPFLGYVDAALNSCAPTTINPINSKAQEFPCGTPLHADKVIVLTHEFLFEDGKRGMGATKNLPKLAKFIQIAKEAGYIFDTMDNYTPVWQVGEAYVAGDYVTHSGTVYKAVTTHVAQQDWAPSSTSSLWTNADPATNWTLNVAYEAGDVVTYQGIRYLVNVPHVSQADWTPSTQNTLFTAL
;
A
#
# COMPACT_ATOMS: atom_id res chain seq x y z
N MET A 1 -10.97 79.36 41.47
CA MET A 1 -10.17 78.79 40.37
C MET A 1 -8.87 78.24 40.91
N LYS A 2 -8.76 76.90 40.99
CA LYS A 2 -7.51 76.12 40.90
C LYS A 2 -7.90 74.65 40.98
N LEU A 3 -7.91 73.97 39.84
CA LEU A 3 -8.02 72.52 39.75
C LEU A 3 -6.79 71.99 39.00
N THR A 4 -6.41 70.82 39.50
CA THR A 4 -5.25 69.96 39.31
C THR A 4 -5.12 69.32 37.91
N LYS A 5 -3.86 69.06 37.55
CA LYS A 5 -3.28 67.92 36.80
C LYS A 5 -4.07 67.30 35.63
N LEU A 6 -3.40 67.13 34.48
CA LEU A 6 -3.25 65.80 33.87
C LEU A 6 -2.06 65.74 32.91
N ALA A 7 -1.21 64.72 33.12
CA ALA A 7 -0.11 64.37 32.22
C ALA A 7 -0.66 63.49 31.08
N MET A 8 -0.30 63.82 29.84
CA MET A 8 -0.54 62.97 28.68
C MET A 8 0.51 61.87 28.64
N VAL A 9 0.06 60.61 28.77
CA VAL A 9 0.83 59.43 28.38
C VAL A 9 0.30 59.02 27.01
N THR A 10 1.13 59.16 25.99
CA THR A 10 0.84 58.72 24.62
C THR A 10 1.16 57.23 24.53
N LEU A 11 0.12 56.38 24.47
CA LEU A 11 0.25 54.98 24.08
C LEU A 11 0.38 54.90 22.55
N LEU A 12 1.58 54.60 22.05
CA LEU A 12 1.76 54.08 20.70
C LEU A 12 1.35 52.60 20.69
N GLY A 13 0.18 52.30 20.14
CA GLY A 13 -0.22 50.94 19.81
C GLY A 13 0.41 50.52 18.49
N SER A 14 1.36 49.59 18.52
CA SER A 14 1.86 48.87 17.35
C SER A 14 0.85 47.80 16.94
N ALA A 15 0.06 48.07 15.92
CA ALA A 15 -0.73 47.05 15.23
C ALA A 15 0.20 46.18 14.37
N LEU A 16 0.59 45.02 14.89
CA LEU A 16 1.19 43.96 14.09
C LEU A 16 0.05 43.23 13.36
N SER A 17 -0.07 43.49 12.05
CA SER A 17 -0.89 42.69 11.15
C SER A 17 -0.30 41.28 11.04
N GLN A 18 -0.94 40.31 11.70
CA GLN A 18 -0.73 38.90 11.42
C GLN A 18 -1.30 38.61 10.03
N PHE A 19 -0.45 38.61 9.01
CA PHE A 19 -0.77 37.92 7.77
C PHE A 19 -0.68 36.42 8.07
N SER A 20 -1.82 35.80 8.39
CA SER A 20 -1.96 34.35 8.24
C SER A 20 -1.81 34.06 6.75
N TYR A 21 -0.63 33.59 6.35
CA TYR A 21 -0.51 32.89 5.07
C TYR A 21 -1.40 31.66 5.19
N ALA A 22 -2.54 31.67 4.51
CA ALA A 22 -3.27 30.44 4.25
C ALA A 22 -2.30 29.55 3.47
N GLN A 23 -1.91 28.42 4.07
CA GLN A 23 -1.09 27.43 3.39
C GLN A 23 -1.92 26.92 2.22
N GLU A 24 -1.42 27.10 1.00
CA GLU A 24 -2.08 26.62 -0.21
C GLU A 24 -2.23 25.09 -0.09
N ALA A 25 -3.41 24.57 -0.44
CA ALA A 25 -3.65 23.14 -0.37
C ALA A 25 -2.64 22.40 -1.28
N PRO A 26 -2.09 21.25 -0.85
CA PRO A 26 -1.18 20.47 -1.70
C PRO A 26 -1.83 20.14 -3.05
N LYS A 27 -1.01 20.10 -4.11
CA LYS A 27 -1.45 19.63 -5.45
C LYS A 27 -1.93 18.18 -5.40
N GLY A 28 -1.32 17.37 -4.54
CA GLY A 28 -1.65 15.98 -4.28
C GLY A 28 -0.62 15.35 -3.35
N THR A 29 -0.84 14.09 -2.97
CA THR A 29 0.06 13.31 -2.12
C THR A 29 0.70 12.17 -2.89
N ILE A 30 2.03 12.08 -2.84
CA ILE A 30 2.80 10.98 -3.42
C ILE A 30 3.17 9.99 -2.32
N TYR A 31 2.88 8.71 -2.56
CA TYR A 31 3.29 7.61 -1.70
C TYR A 31 4.42 6.86 -2.40
N LEU A 32 5.66 7.11 -1.97
CA LEU A 32 6.82 6.35 -2.45
C LEU A 32 6.84 4.97 -1.79
N THR A 33 6.69 3.94 -2.60
CA THR A 33 6.70 2.55 -2.15
C THR A 33 7.85 1.78 -2.82
N PHE A 34 8.59 1.03 -2.01
CA PHE A 34 9.76 0.27 -2.42
C PHE A 34 9.53 -1.21 -2.11
N ASP A 35 9.54 -2.05 -3.13
CA ASP A 35 9.33 -3.49 -3.00
C ASP A 35 10.68 -4.24 -3.05
N ASP A 36 10.67 -5.48 -2.58
CA ASP A 36 11.74 -6.50 -2.67
C ASP A 36 12.94 -6.32 -1.73
N GLY A 37 12.93 -5.32 -0.84
CA GLY A 37 13.93 -5.24 0.23
C GLY A 37 13.67 -6.25 1.36
N PRO A 38 14.45 -6.23 2.46
CA PRO A 38 15.60 -5.38 2.70
C PRO A 38 16.87 -5.98 2.11
N ILE A 39 17.60 -5.19 1.32
CA ILE A 39 18.87 -5.56 0.69
C ILE A 39 19.93 -4.48 0.94
N ASN A 40 21.17 -4.68 0.49
CA ASN A 40 22.23 -3.69 0.67
C ASN A 40 21.85 -2.33 0.06
N ALA A 41 21.21 -2.34 -1.11
CA ALA A 41 20.79 -1.15 -1.84
C ALA A 41 19.75 -0.29 -1.09
N SER A 42 18.93 -0.92 -0.23
CA SER A 42 17.93 -0.22 0.58
C SER A 42 18.57 0.87 1.45
N ILE A 43 19.80 0.66 1.92
CA ILE A 43 20.51 1.60 2.81
C ILE A 43 20.68 2.97 2.15
N ASP A 44 21.15 3.01 0.91
CA ASP A 44 21.41 4.27 0.21
C ASP A 44 20.13 4.94 -0.27
N VAL A 45 19.11 4.16 -0.63
CA VAL A 45 17.76 4.68 -0.89
C VAL A 45 17.20 5.37 0.36
N ILE A 46 17.23 4.70 1.52
CA ILE A 46 16.78 5.26 2.80
C ILE A 46 17.57 6.52 3.15
N ASN A 47 18.89 6.52 2.94
CA ASN A 47 19.72 7.71 3.17
C ASN A 47 19.29 8.89 2.31
N VAL A 48 18.94 8.68 1.03
CA VAL A 48 18.41 9.74 0.16
C VAL A 48 17.05 10.25 0.67
N LEU A 49 16.12 9.36 1.02
CA LEU A 49 14.81 9.75 1.56
C LEU A 49 14.97 10.62 2.83
N ASN A 50 15.86 10.21 3.73
CA ASN A 50 16.18 10.93 4.96
C ASN A 50 16.81 12.31 4.68
N GLN A 51 17.76 12.38 3.75
CA GLN A 51 18.37 13.65 3.33
C GLN A 51 17.35 14.61 2.71
N GLN A 52 16.37 14.08 1.96
CA GLN A 52 15.30 14.87 1.38
C GLN A 52 14.14 15.15 2.36
N GLY A 53 14.21 14.64 3.59
CA GLY A 53 13.18 14.84 4.61
C GLY A 53 11.82 14.31 4.17
N VAL A 54 11.77 13.09 3.62
CA VAL A 54 10.53 12.37 3.29
C VAL A 54 10.54 10.98 3.90
N LYS A 55 9.36 10.35 4.00
CA LYS A 55 9.21 8.94 4.36
C LYS A 55 8.67 8.16 3.17
N GLY A 56 9.13 6.92 3.01
CA GLY A 56 8.58 5.94 2.10
C GLY A 56 8.03 4.73 2.87
N THR A 57 7.34 3.85 2.14
CA THR A 57 6.87 2.56 2.63
C THR A 57 7.65 1.45 1.94
N PHE A 58 8.16 0.51 2.70
CA PHE A 58 8.96 -0.61 2.20
C PHE A 58 8.18 -1.91 2.36
N TYR A 59 7.82 -2.55 1.25
CA TYR A 59 7.19 -3.86 1.24
C TYR A 59 8.30 -4.91 1.16
N PHE A 60 8.58 -5.55 2.29
CA PHE A 60 9.77 -6.39 2.44
C PHE A 60 9.51 -7.90 2.33
N ASN A 61 10.50 -8.60 1.81
CA ASN A 61 10.68 -10.04 1.77
C ASN A 61 11.79 -10.47 2.73
N ALA A 62 11.45 -11.18 3.81
CA ALA A 62 12.41 -11.51 4.85
C ALA A 62 13.42 -12.61 4.48
N TRP A 63 13.25 -13.31 3.35
CA TRP A 63 14.24 -14.29 2.87
C TRP A 63 15.64 -13.68 2.59
N HIS A 64 15.73 -12.37 2.35
CA HIS A 64 17.00 -11.65 2.21
C HIS A 64 17.79 -11.65 3.52
N LEU A 65 17.11 -11.72 4.68
CA LEU A 65 17.76 -11.86 5.98
C LEU A 65 18.38 -13.25 6.15
N ASP A 66 17.84 -14.26 5.46
CA ASP A 66 18.36 -15.62 5.43
C ASP A 66 19.47 -15.83 4.40
N GLY A 67 19.78 -14.83 3.58
CA GLY A 67 20.86 -14.90 2.60
C GLY A 67 20.55 -15.80 1.40
N ILE A 68 19.27 -15.95 1.05
CA ILE A 68 18.80 -16.83 -0.03
C ILE A 68 18.03 -16.09 -1.13
N GLY A 69 18.03 -14.75 -1.13
CA GLY A 69 17.23 -13.91 -2.04
C GLY A 69 17.90 -13.58 -3.37
N ASP A 70 19.11 -14.09 -3.60
CA ASP A 70 19.93 -13.86 -4.82
C ASP A 70 20.25 -12.37 -5.10
N GLU A 71 20.33 -11.54 -4.06
CA GLU A 71 20.78 -10.15 -4.15
C GLU A 71 22.01 -9.90 -3.27
N ASN A 72 22.61 -8.71 -3.38
CA ASN A 72 23.59 -8.27 -2.37
C ASN A 72 22.84 -7.93 -1.08
N GLU A 73 22.89 -8.84 -0.11
CA GLU A 73 21.99 -8.81 1.06
C GLU A 73 22.70 -9.10 2.39
N ASP A 74 24.03 -9.11 2.42
CA ASP A 74 24.81 -9.28 3.66
C ASP A 74 24.54 -8.17 4.71
N ARG A 75 23.93 -7.06 4.29
CA ARG A 75 23.50 -5.94 5.13
C ARG A 75 21.98 -5.82 5.25
N ALA A 76 21.20 -6.84 4.90
CA ALA A 76 19.74 -6.83 4.98
C ALA A 76 19.20 -6.44 6.37
N LEU A 77 19.79 -6.98 7.45
CA LEU A 77 19.38 -6.62 8.81
C LEU A 77 19.73 -5.17 9.17
N GLU A 78 20.81 -4.62 8.62
CA GLU A 78 21.16 -3.21 8.79
C GLU A 78 20.14 -2.32 8.06
N ALA A 79 19.78 -2.66 6.83
CA ALA A 79 18.75 -1.98 6.05
C ALA A 79 17.39 -1.97 6.77
N LEU A 80 16.94 -3.13 7.28
CA LEU A 80 15.70 -3.24 8.05
C LEU A 80 15.69 -2.31 9.26
N LYS A 81 16.78 -2.33 10.06
CA LYS A 81 16.91 -1.45 11.23
C LYS A 81 16.94 0.01 10.82
N LEU A 82 17.67 0.37 9.77
CA LEU A 82 17.76 1.75 9.29
C LEU A 82 16.38 2.27 8.83
N ALA A 83 15.60 1.45 8.11
CA ALA A 83 14.24 1.82 7.70
C ALA A 83 13.37 2.15 8.92
N LEU A 84 13.38 1.28 9.92
CA LEU A 84 12.59 1.41 11.13
C LEU A 84 13.06 2.57 12.02
N ASP A 85 14.36 2.66 12.30
CA ASP A 85 14.96 3.69 13.17
C ASP A 85 14.79 5.11 12.59
N THR A 86 14.66 5.22 11.26
CA THR A 86 14.46 6.50 10.58
C THR A 86 13.01 6.80 10.25
N GLY A 87 12.06 5.97 10.74
CA GLY A 87 10.63 6.25 10.71
C GLY A 87 9.96 5.96 9.37
N HIS A 88 10.57 5.15 8.50
CA HIS A 88 9.91 4.62 7.31
C HIS A 88 8.94 3.50 7.70
N ILE A 89 7.89 3.29 6.91
CA ILE A 89 6.96 2.18 7.16
C ILE A 89 7.55 0.90 6.60
N VAL A 90 7.53 -0.17 7.40
CA VAL A 90 7.82 -1.53 6.93
C VAL A 90 6.50 -2.29 6.84
N ALA A 91 6.18 -2.77 5.64
CA ALA A 91 4.98 -3.51 5.29
C ALA A 91 5.36 -4.88 4.69
N ASN A 92 4.36 -5.74 4.46
CA ASN A 92 4.56 -7.16 4.17
C ASN A 92 4.50 -7.47 2.67
N HIS A 93 5.55 -8.07 2.11
CA HIS A 93 5.58 -8.51 0.71
C HIS A 93 5.64 -10.02 0.53
N SER A 94 5.24 -10.80 1.55
CA SER A 94 5.50 -12.24 1.70
C SER A 94 6.95 -12.58 2.04
N TYR A 95 7.22 -13.81 2.49
CA TYR A 95 8.55 -14.22 2.91
C TYR A 95 9.57 -14.24 1.76
N ALA A 96 9.24 -14.94 0.67
CA ALA A 96 10.16 -15.26 -0.42
C ALA A 96 9.57 -14.92 -1.79
N HIS A 97 8.79 -13.84 -1.90
CA HIS A 97 8.27 -13.31 -3.16
C HIS A 97 7.54 -14.36 -4.06
N MET A 98 6.87 -15.33 -3.44
CA MET A 98 6.26 -16.51 -4.07
C MET A 98 7.22 -17.43 -4.86
N ILE A 99 8.53 -17.33 -4.66
CA ILE A 99 9.53 -18.09 -5.43
C ILE A 99 9.43 -19.59 -5.20
N HIS A 100 8.80 -20.04 -4.11
CA HIS A 100 8.47 -21.45 -3.91
C HIS A 100 7.59 -22.04 -5.02
N ASN A 101 6.82 -21.21 -5.72
CA ASN A 101 6.00 -21.62 -6.86
C ASN A 101 6.74 -21.59 -8.21
N CYS A 102 7.96 -21.03 -8.24
CA CYS A 102 8.78 -20.93 -9.46
C CYS A 102 9.73 -22.14 -9.65
N VAL A 103 9.85 -23.00 -8.64
CA VAL A 103 10.78 -24.12 -8.60
C VAL A 103 10.09 -25.42 -8.19
N GLU A 104 10.70 -26.57 -8.45
CA GLU A 104 10.14 -27.88 -8.05
C GLU A 104 10.20 -28.11 -6.53
N GLU A 105 11.29 -27.70 -5.88
CA GLU A 105 11.47 -27.78 -4.43
C GLU A 105 12.16 -26.50 -3.94
N PHE A 106 11.53 -25.80 -3.00
CA PHE A 106 12.06 -24.54 -2.48
C PHE A 106 13.28 -24.78 -1.56
N GLY A 107 14.33 -24.00 -1.76
CA GLY A 107 15.56 -24.08 -0.99
C GLY A 107 16.50 -22.89 -1.24
N PRO A 108 17.73 -22.94 -0.71
CA PRO A 108 18.65 -21.79 -0.72
C PRO A 108 19.05 -21.28 -2.11
N ASN A 109 18.90 -22.08 -3.16
CA ASN A 109 19.25 -21.70 -4.53
C ASN A 109 18.04 -21.25 -5.37
N SER A 110 16.82 -21.34 -4.83
CA SER A 110 15.60 -21.14 -5.62
C SER A 110 15.48 -19.72 -6.17
N GLY A 111 16.01 -18.71 -5.47
CA GLY A 111 16.11 -17.34 -6.01
C GLY A 111 16.94 -17.30 -7.30
N ALA A 112 18.14 -17.90 -7.28
CA ALA A 112 19.01 -17.97 -8.45
C ALA A 112 18.42 -18.84 -9.58
N GLU A 113 17.75 -19.94 -9.24
CA GLU A 113 17.09 -20.83 -10.21
C GLU A 113 15.95 -20.12 -10.94
N CYS A 114 15.06 -19.43 -10.20
CA CYS A 114 13.97 -18.65 -10.80
C CYS A 114 14.51 -17.45 -11.60
N ASN A 115 15.58 -16.79 -11.14
CA ASN A 115 16.26 -15.73 -11.89
C ASN A 115 16.85 -16.24 -13.22
N ALA A 116 17.35 -17.48 -13.26
CA ALA A 116 17.93 -18.06 -14.46
C ALA A 116 16.87 -18.36 -15.55
N THR A 117 15.66 -18.75 -15.17
CA THR A 117 14.54 -18.98 -16.11
C THR A 117 13.78 -17.70 -16.41
N GLY A 118 13.73 -16.77 -15.45
CA GLY A 118 12.90 -15.58 -15.49
C GLY A 118 11.41 -15.90 -15.39
N ASP A 119 11.04 -17.04 -14.79
CA ASP A 119 9.65 -17.56 -14.74
C ASP A 119 8.85 -17.05 -13.53
N HIS A 120 9.33 -16.01 -12.84
CA HIS A 120 8.66 -15.37 -11.69
C HIS A 120 7.15 -15.15 -11.87
N GLN A 121 6.72 -14.76 -13.07
CA GLN A 121 5.32 -14.43 -13.41
C GLN A 121 4.53 -15.63 -13.96
N ILE A 122 5.11 -16.83 -14.00
CA ILE A 122 4.49 -18.07 -14.45
C ILE A 122 4.19 -18.95 -13.23
N ASN A 123 2.94 -19.38 -13.09
CA ASN A 123 2.44 -20.16 -11.96
C ASN A 123 2.78 -19.55 -10.60
N SER A 124 2.88 -18.23 -10.51
CA SER A 124 3.35 -17.51 -9.33
C SER A 124 2.50 -17.75 -8.08
N TYR A 125 1.22 -18.07 -8.27
CA TYR A 125 0.30 -18.44 -7.20
C TYR A 125 -0.35 -19.78 -7.55
N GLN A 126 -0.44 -20.68 -6.57
CA GLN A 126 -0.94 -22.05 -6.78
C GLN A 126 -1.92 -22.45 -5.68
N ASP A 127 -1.42 -22.85 -4.51
CA ASP A 127 -2.26 -23.10 -3.34
C ASP A 127 -2.40 -21.80 -2.53
N PRO A 128 -3.56 -21.12 -2.59
CA PRO A 128 -3.73 -19.82 -1.96
C PRO A 128 -3.60 -19.88 -0.43
N VAL A 129 -3.84 -21.04 0.21
CA VAL A 129 -3.65 -21.19 1.65
C VAL A 129 -2.18 -21.20 2.01
N TYR A 130 -1.37 -21.93 1.24
CA TYR A 130 0.09 -21.96 1.40
C TYR A 130 0.70 -20.60 1.06
N ASP A 131 0.32 -20.02 -0.08
CA ASP A 131 0.79 -18.71 -0.55
C ASP A 131 0.47 -17.60 0.46
N ALA A 132 -0.75 -17.56 1.00
CA ALA A 132 -1.11 -16.63 2.07
C ALA A 132 -0.41 -16.94 3.41
N GLY A 133 0.04 -18.19 3.61
CA GLY A 133 0.85 -18.61 4.74
C GLY A 133 2.24 -17.95 4.76
N THR A 134 2.82 -17.69 3.59
CA THR A 134 4.15 -17.06 3.46
C THR A 134 4.17 -15.60 3.95
N PHE A 135 3.02 -14.91 4.02
CA PHE A 135 2.92 -13.59 4.65
C PHE A 135 3.07 -13.67 6.17
N ALA A 136 2.59 -14.74 6.80
CA ALA A 136 2.80 -14.97 8.23
C ALA A 136 4.23 -15.45 8.52
N GLU A 137 4.81 -16.26 7.63
CA GLU A 137 6.23 -16.63 7.69
C GLU A 137 7.13 -15.38 7.63
N ASN A 138 6.78 -14.40 6.80
CA ASN A 138 7.50 -13.14 6.71
C ASN A 138 7.61 -12.44 8.08
N LEU A 139 6.48 -12.32 8.80
CA LEU A 139 6.44 -11.74 10.15
C LEU A 139 7.36 -12.49 11.12
N ALA A 140 7.29 -13.83 11.10
CA ALA A 140 8.08 -14.68 11.99
C ALA A 140 9.59 -14.52 11.74
N VAL A 141 10.01 -14.39 10.48
CA VAL A 141 11.43 -14.20 10.14
C VAL A 141 11.89 -12.78 10.47
N LEU A 142 11.09 -11.75 10.19
CA LEU A 142 11.40 -10.36 10.59
C LEU A 142 11.59 -10.27 12.12
N GLU A 143 10.69 -10.85 12.91
CA GLU A 143 10.79 -10.88 14.37
C GLU A 143 11.98 -11.74 14.85
N ARG A 144 12.31 -12.84 14.16
CA ARG A 144 13.49 -13.66 14.49
C ARG A 144 14.78 -12.84 14.41
N TYR A 145 14.95 -12.03 13.37
CA TYR A 145 16.16 -11.23 13.15
C TYR A 145 16.15 -9.90 13.92
N LEU A 146 14.96 -9.34 14.20
CA LEU A 146 14.78 -8.15 15.03
C LEU A 146 13.70 -8.40 16.09
N PRO A 147 14.02 -9.04 17.23
CA PRO A 147 13.02 -9.46 18.23
C PRO A 147 12.19 -8.35 18.87
N ASN A 148 12.62 -7.09 18.77
CA ASN A 148 11.88 -5.93 19.25
C ASN A 148 11.16 -5.17 18.11
N ILE A 149 11.01 -5.74 16.92
CA ILE A 149 10.40 -5.08 15.76
C ILE A 149 8.99 -4.55 16.07
N ASN A 150 8.21 -5.29 16.87
CA ASN A 150 6.87 -4.91 17.32
C ASN A 150 6.84 -3.68 18.25
N SER A 151 8.00 -3.22 18.75
CA SER A 151 8.08 -1.96 19.52
C SER A 151 8.11 -0.70 18.64
N TYR A 152 8.30 -0.86 17.32
CA TYR A 152 8.31 0.24 16.37
C TYR A 152 6.89 0.54 15.89
N PRO A 153 6.34 1.74 16.10
CA PRO A 153 5.00 2.08 15.63
C PRO A 153 4.88 2.14 14.09
N ASN A 154 6.01 2.25 13.41
CA ASN A 154 6.15 2.23 11.96
C ASN A 154 6.42 0.83 11.40
N TYR A 155 6.49 -0.21 12.24
CA TYR A 155 6.36 -1.57 11.78
C TYR A 155 4.87 -1.88 11.57
N ARG A 156 4.49 -2.12 10.31
CA ARG A 156 3.10 -2.35 9.90
C ARG A 156 2.95 -3.64 9.09
N GLY A 157 3.86 -4.59 9.29
CA GLY A 157 3.85 -5.88 8.59
C GLY A 157 2.58 -6.70 8.82
N GLU A 158 1.86 -6.47 9.93
CA GLU A 158 0.60 -7.17 10.25
C GLU A 158 -0.64 -6.48 9.66
N GLU A 159 -0.52 -5.22 9.22
CA GLU A 159 -1.64 -4.37 8.79
C GLU A 159 -1.64 -4.15 7.27
N PHE A 160 -0.46 -3.97 6.66
CA PHE A 160 -0.33 -3.65 5.25
C PHE A 160 0.45 -4.72 4.50
N ALA A 161 -0.12 -5.14 3.37
CA ALA A 161 0.55 -6.06 2.46
C ALA A 161 0.50 -5.56 1.01
N ARG A 162 1.39 -6.08 0.19
CA ARG A 162 1.31 -6.04 -1.26
C ARG A 162 1.65 -7.42 -1.78
N LEU A 163 0.90 -7.90 -2.77
CA LEU A 163 1.18 -9.19 -3.38
C LEU A 163 2.30 -9.05 -4.40
N PRO A 164 3.30 -9.97 -4.40
CA PRO A 164 4.25 -10.10 -5.50
C PRO A 164 3.58 -10.04 -6.88
N TYR A 165 4.20 -9.32 -7.82
CA TYR A 165 3.77 -9.18 -9.23
C TYR A 165 2.42 -8.49 -9.48
N THR A 166 1.58 -8.29 -8.46
CA THR A 166 0.14 -8.11 -8.65
C THR A 166 -0.31 -6.72 -8.20
N ASN A 167 -0.87 -5.94 -9.14
CA ASN A 167 -1.53 -4.67 -8.83
C ASN A 167 -2.93 -4.91 -8.21
N GLY A 168 -2.96 -5.49 -7.00
CA GLY A 168 -4.15 -5.92 -6.29
C GLY A 168 -4.51 -5.02 -5.11
N TRP A 169 -5.80 -4.83 -4.87
CA TRP A 169 -6.33 -3.86 -3.92
C TRP A 169 -7.41 -4.47 -3.02
N ARG A 170 -7.21 -4.34 -1.72
CA ARG A 170 -8.19 -4.57 -0.65
C ARG A 170 -8.04 -3.41 0.32
N VAL A 171 -8.71 -2.29 0.04
CA VAL A 171 -8.59 -1.07 0.86
C VAL A 171 -9.81 -0.89 1.75
N THR A 172 -11.01 -0.97 1.18
CA THR A 172 -12.28 -0.91 1.94
C THR A 172 -13.28 -1.90 1.36
N LYS A 173 -14.43 -2.12 2.00
CA LYS A 173 -15.54 -2.93 1.47
C LYS A 173 -15.85 -2.62 0.00
N ASN A 174 -15.82 -1.33 -0.36
CA ASN A 174 -16.21 -0.82 -1.68
C ASN A 174 -15.00 -0.31 -2.50
N PHE A 175 -13.77 -0.50 -2.01
CA PHE A 175 -12.54 -0.20 -2.75
C PHE A 175 -11.68 -1.46 -2.78
N LYS A 176 -11.93 -2.27 -3.80
CA LYS A 176 -11.20 -3.51 -4.12
C LYS A 176 -11.02 -3.60 -5.63
N ALA A 177 -9.92 -4.21 -6.05
CA ALA A 177 -9.62 -4.48 -7.45
C ALA A 177 -8.57 -5.58 -7.54
N ASP A 178 -8.54 -6.31 -8.66
CA ASP A 178 -7.62 -7.41 -8.87
C ASP A 178 -6.80 -7.19 -10.14
N GLY A 179 -5.56 -7.69 -10.16
CA GLY A 179 -4.71 -7.68 -11.34
C GLY A 179 -5.02 -8.87 -12.25
N LEU A 180 -6.01 -8.74 -13.14
CA LEU A 180 -6.59 -9.88 -13.87
C LEU A 180 -5.66 -10.49 -14.93
N CYS A 181 -4.51 -9.87 -15.17
CA CYS A 181 -3.46 -10.37 -16.07
C CYS A 181 -2.07 -10.41 -15.38
N ALA A 182 -2.02 -10.29 -14.06
CA ALA A 182 -0.75 -10.07 -13.34
C ALA A 182 0.23 -11.22 -13.47
N THR A 183 -0.28 -12.45 -13.50
CA THR A 183 0.51 -13.69 -13.58
C THR A 183 -0.15 -14.65 -14.56
N SER A 184 0.62 -15.58 -15.10
CA SER A 184 0.23 -16.46 -16.20
C SER A 184 0.39 -17.92 -15.82
N ASP A 185 -0.30 -18.81 -16.53
CA ASP A 185 -0.14 -20.27 -16.36
C ASP A 185 0.95 -20.83 -17.30
N ASP A 186 1.31 -20.08 -18.37
CA ASP A 186 2.13 -20.60 -19.45
C ASP A 186 3.15 -19.60 -20.04
N LEU A 187 2.69 -18.47 -20.58
CA LEU A 187 3.50 -17.53 -21.35
C LEU A 187 3.66 -16.20 -20.61
N LYS A 188 4.83 -15.58 -20.75
CA LYS A 188 5.12 -14.24 -20.25
C LYS A 188 4.45 -13.20 -21.16
N PRO A 189 4.11 -12.00 -20.66
CA PRO A 189 3.40 -10.99 -21.46
C PRO A 189 4.08 -10.55 -22.77
N TRP A 190 5.40 -10.69 -22.86
CA TRP A 190 6.20 -10.35 -24.04
C TRP A 190 6.49 -11.53 -24.97
N GLU A 191 6.03 -12.74 -24.63
CA GLU A 191 6.27 -13.94 -25.44
C GLU A 191 5.25 -14.07 -26.58
N PRO A 192 5.67 -14.55 -27.77
CA PRO A 192 4.75 -14.76 -28.88
C PRO A 192 3.62 -15.73 -28.51
N GLY A 193 2.38 -15.29 -28.69
CA GLY A 193 1.19 -16.10 -28.40
C GLY A 193 0.56 -15.84 -27.03
N TYR A 194 1.14 -14.97 -26.20
CA TYR A 194 0.52 -14.54 -24.96
C TYR A 194 -0.87 -13.96 -25.19
N VAL A 195 -1.84 -14.41 -24.39
CA VAL A 195 -3.20 -13.90 -24.36
C VAL A 195 -3.59 -13.72 -22.90
N CYS A 196 -4.21 -12.58 -22.59
CA CYS A 196 -4.95 -12.42 -21.35
C CYS A 196 -6.43 -12.25 -21.65
N ASP A 197 -7.26 -13.10 -21.06
CA ASP A 197 -8.71 -12.97 -21.04
C ASP A 197 -9.14 -12.62 -19.60
N THR A 198 -9.62 -11.39 -19.39
CA THR A 198 -10.02 -10.91 -18.07
C THR A 198 -11.32 -11.53 -17.57
N ASP A 199 -12.16 -12.06 -18.47
CA ASP A 199 -13.38 -12.77 -18.11
C ASP A 199 -13.07 -14.22 -17.68
N ASN A 200 -11.93 -14.76 -18.13
CA ASN A 200 -11.45 -16.10 -17.82
C ASN A 200 -9.97 -16.07 -17.40
N PRO A 201 -9.64 -15.43 -16.25
CA PRO A 201 -8.25 -15.24 -15.84
C PRO A 201 -7.53 -16.57 -15.60
N SER A 202 -6.19 -16.52 -15.65
CA SER A 202 -5.30 -17.65 -15.38
C SER A 202 -5.57 -18.27 -13.99
N ASN A 203 -5.19 -19.53 -13.80
CA ASN A 203 -5.31 -20.17 -12.49
C ASN A 203 -4.45 -19.46 -11.45
N SER A 204 -3.26 -19.01 -11.84
CA SER A 204 -2.40 -18.18 -10.98
C SER A 204 -3.10 -16.88 -10.53
N VAL A 205 -3.79 -16.17 -11.42
CA VAL A 205 -4.57 -14.98 -11.03
C VAL A 205 -5.72 -15.34 -10.08
N LYS A 206 -6.44 -16.44 -10.33
CA LYS A 206 -7.52 -16.88 -9.42
C LYS A 206 -6.99 -17.21 -8.02
N ALA A 207 -5.84 -17.86 -7.93
CA ALA A 207 -5.17 -18.14 -6.66
C ALA A 207 -4.75 -16.82 -5.96
N SER A 208 -4.20 -15.85 -6.69
CA SER A 208 -3.80 -14.56 -6.10
C SER A 208 -4.99 -13.75 -5.56
N ILE A 209 -6.15 -13.81 -6.23
CA ILE A 209 -7.41 -13.22 -5.72
C ILE A 209 -7.81 -13.85 -4.39
N GLU A 210 -7.70 -15.18 -4.27
CA GLU A 210 -8.01 -15.88 -3.02
C GLU A 210 -7.00 -15.55 -1.91
N VAL A 211 -5.71 -15.40 -2.24
CA VAL A 211 -4.71 -14.89 -1.29
C VAL A 211 -5.11 -13.50 -0.77
N GLN A 212 -5.51 -12.56 -1.64
CA GLN A 212 -5.99 -11.25 -1.21
C GLN A 212 -7.19 -11.35 -0.26
N ASN A 213 -8.14 -12.26 -0.53
CA ASN A 213 -9.30 -12.47 0.34
C ASN A 213 -8.91 -13.07 1.69
N ILE A 214 -7.97 -14.03 1.72
CA ILE A 214 -7.44 -14.61 2.95
C ILE A 214 -6.75 -13.53 3.79
N LEU A 215 -5.93 -12.68 3.18
CA LEU A 215 -5.24 -11.58 3.88
C LEU A 215 -6.25 -10.54 4.39
N ALA A 216 -7.21 -10.11 3.58
CA ALA A 216 -8.26 -9.19 4.00
C ALA A 216 -9.06 -9.73 5.21
N ASN A 217 -9.38 -11.03 5.21
CA ASN A 217 -10.05 -11.69 6.33
C ASN A 217 -9.16 -11.84 7.59
N LYS A 218 -7.84 -11.69 7.46
CA LYS A 218 -6.88 -11.58 8.57
C LYS A 218 -6.66 -10.14 9.03
N GLY A 219 -7.34 -9.16 8.43
CA GLY A 219 -7.26 -7.74 8.80
C GLY A 219 -6.28 -6.90 7.97
N TYR A 220 -5.68 -7.47 6.91
CA TYR A 220 -4.78 -6.72 6.05
C TYR A 220 -5.54 -5.76 5.12
N GLN A 221 -4.97 -4.57 4.92
CA GLN A 221 -5.20 -3.81 3.71
C GLN A 221 -4.10 -4.13 2.67
N THR A 222 -4.50 -4.40 1.43
CA THR A 222 -3.56 -4.55 0.31
C THR A 222 -3.68 -3.39 -0.66
N HIS A 223 -2.53 -2.87 -1.10
CA HIS A 223 -2.45 -1.73 -1.99
C HIS A 223 -1.56 -2.05 -3.19
N GLY A 224 -2.07 -1.77 -4.38
CA GLY A 224 -1.31 -1.80 -5.61
C GLY A 224 -0.55 -0.50 -5.85
N TRP A 225 -0.46 -0.07 -7.10
CA TRP A 225 0.23 1.15 -7.50
C TRP A 225 -0.42 1.85 -8.70
N ASP A 226 -0.17 3.16 -8.82
CA ASP A 226 -0.62 3.99 -9.94
C ASP A 226 0.43 4.09 -11.04
N LEU A 227 1.70 4.12 -10.63
CA LEU A 227 2.87 4.23 -11.50
C LEU A 227 3.97 3.31 -11.01
N ASP A 228 4.79 2.85 -11.95
CA ASP A 228 6.00 2.07 -11.68
C ASP A 228 7.21 2.85 -12.20
N TRP A 229 8.11 3.24 -11.31
CA TRP A 229 9.38 3.86 -11.66
C TRP A 229 10.39 2.77 -12.00
N ALA A 230 10.40 2.39 -13.28
CA ALA A 230 11.18 1.29 -13.83
C ALA A 230 12.10 1.73 -14.98
N PRO A 231 13.05 0.89 -15.42
CA PRO A 231 13.78 1.06 -16.66
C PRO A 231 12.85 1.33 -17.86
N GLU A 232 13.10 2.43 -18.57
CA GLU A 232 12.43 2.74 -19.84
C GLU A 232 12.77 1.71 -20.93
N ASN A 233 13.89 1.00 -20.79
CA ASN A 233 14.27 -0.09 -21.68
C ASN A 233 14.98 -1.23 -20.96
N TRP A 234 14.26 -2.33 -20.72
CA TRP A 234 14.79 -3.55 -20.12
C TRP A 234 15.75 -4.35 -21.04
N GLY A 235 15.75 -4.10 -22.34
CA GLY A 235 16.55 -4.86 -23.33
C GLY A 235 17.99 -4.39 -23.53
N ILE A 236 18.43 -3.32 -22.86
CA ILE A 236 19.83 -2.85 -22.93
C ILE A 236 20.72 -3.56 -21.90
N ALA A 237 22.04 -3.55 -22.11
CA ALA A 237 22.99 -4.29 -21.25
C ALA A 237 23.00 -3.88 -19.76
N MET A 238 22.65 -2.63 -19.46
CA MET A 238 22.57 -2.10 -18.09
C MET A 238 21.20 -1.43 -17.91
N PRO A 239 20.11 -2.19 -17.80
CA PRO A 239 18.75 -1.66 -17.87
C PRO A 239 18.47 -0.63 -16.78
N ALA A 240 19.02 -0.78 -15.57
CA ALA A 240 18.85 0.20 -14.49
C ALA A 240 19.31 1.61 -14.88
N ASN A 241 20.29 1.75 -15.79
CA ASN A 241 20.74 3.06 -16.25
C ASN A 241 19.65 3.84 -17.00
N SER A 242 18.64 3.16 -17.52
CA SER A 242 17.51 3.74 -18.25
C SER A 242 16.29 4.06 -17.38
N LEU A 243 16.42 3.98 -16.04
CA LEU A 243 15.38 4.46 -15.14
C LEU A 243 14.99 5.89 -15.52
N THR A 244 13.69 6.18 -15.62
CA THR A 244 13.17 7.49 -16.05
C THR A 244 13.85 8.62 -15.27
N GLU A 245 14.25 9.69 -15.97
CA GLU A 245 14.80 10.88 -15.31
C GLU A 245 13.75 11.57 -14.42
N ALA A 246 14.20 12.32 -13.42
CA ALA A 246 13.32 12.93 -12.42
C ALA A 246 12.21 13.81 -13.03
N GLU A 247 12.56 14.70 -13.96
CA GLU A 247 11.58 15.60 -14.61
C GLU A 247 10.50 14.88 -15.42
N PRO A 248 10.82 13.98 -16.38
CA PRO A 248 9.78 13.23 -17.07
C PRO A 248 8.98 12.33 -16.13
N PHE A 249 9.61 11.77 -15.08
CA PHE A 249 8.87 10.97 -14.10
C PHE A 249 7.86 11.80 -13.29
N LEU A 250 8.19 13.04 -12.91
CA LEU A 250 7.19 13.96 -12.36
C LEU A 250 6.06 14.25 -13.36
N GLY A 251 6.37 14.33 -14.65
CA GLY A 251 5.35 14.40 -15.70
C GLY A 251 4.42 13.18 -15.73
N TYR A 252 4.92 11.99 -15.42
CA TYR A 252 4.08 10.79 -15.30
C TYR A 252 3.19 10.86 -14.05
N VAL A 253 3.73 11.33 -12.91
CA VAL A 253 2.95 11.58 -11.68
C VAL A 253 1.81 12.56 -11.93
N ASP A 254 2.10 13.66 -12.64
CA ASP A 254 1.10 14.65 -13.04
C ASP A 254 -0.02 14.02 -13.90
N ALA A 255 0.34 13.10 -14.81
CA ALA A 255 -0.60 12.43 -15.68
C ALA A 255 -1.44 11.36 -14.95
N ALA A 256 -0.92 10.76 -13.88
CA ALA A 256 -1.60 9.74 -13.08
C ALA A 256 -2.59 10.33 -12.06
N LEU A 257 -2.34 11.56 -11.60
CA LEU A 257 -3.16 12.22 -10.59
C LEU A 257 -4.62 12.32 -11.06
N ASN A 258 -5.53 11.69 -10.31
CA ASN A 258 -6.97 11.65 -10.60
C ASN A 258 -7.34 11.07 -11.98
N SER A 259 -6.51 10.20 -12.55
CA SER A 259 -6.70 9.66 -13.91
C SER A 259 -7.12 8.20 -13.96
N CYS A 260 -7.33 7.55 -12.81
CA CYS A 260 -7.56 6.12 -12.71
C CYS A 260 -6.41 5.28 -13.34
N ALA A 261 -5.17 5.71 -13.08
CA ALA A 261 -3.94 5.13 -13.64
C ALA A 261 -3.85 3.58 -13.58
N PRO A 262 -4.31 2.87 -12.52
CA PRO A 262 -4.21 1.41 -12.46
C PRO A 262 -4.94 0.68 -13.60
N THR A 263 -5.96 1.29 -14.21
CA THR A 263 -6.65 0.70 -15.38
C THR A 263 -5.88 0.92 -16.69
N THR A 264 -5.12 2.01 -16.78
CA THR A 264 -4.46 2.47 -18.01
C THR A 264 -2.97 2.16 -18.08
N ILE A 265 -2.32 1.87 -16.95
CA ILE A 265 -0.89 1.58 -16.85
C ILE A 265 -0.45 0.47 -17.82
N ASN A 266 0.77 0.58 -18.34
CA ASN A 266 1.45 -0.49 -19.06
C ASN A 266 2.61 -1.01 -18.19
N PRO A 267 3.00 -2.29 -18.34
CA PRO A 267 2.44 -3.32 -19.23
C PRO A 267 1.09 -3.88 -18.75
N ILE A 268 0.48 -4.79 -19.53
CA ILE A 268 -0.85 -5.37 -19.24
C ILE A 268 -0.91 -6.09 -17.89
N ASN A 269 0.18 -6.74 -17.48
CA ASN A 269 0.28 -7.44 -16.20
C ASN A 269 0.43 -6.49 -15.00
N SER A 270 0.60 -5.19 -15.21
CA SER A 270 0.60 -4.18 -14.14
C SER A 270 -0.78 -3.54 -13.94
N LYS A 271 -1.79 -3.93 -14.72
CA LYS A 271 -3.14 -3.34 -14.63
C LYS A 271 -3.94 -3.91 -13.46
N ALA A 272 -4.80 -3.06 -12.91
CA ALA A 272 -5.97 -3.43 -12.12
C ALA A 272 -7.22 -3.01 -12.93
N GLN A 273 -7.76 -3.94 -13.72
CA GLN A 273 -8.72 -3.63 -14.80
C GLN A 273 -10.03 -3.06 -14.25
N GLU A 274 -10.52 -3.64 -13.16
CA GLU A 274 -11.77 -3.26 -12.50
C GLU A 274 -11.54 -2.29 -11.32
N PHE A 275 -10.46 -1.51 -11.37
CA PHE A 275 -10.21 -0.49 -10.35
C PHE A 275 -11.37 0.52 -10.28
N PRO A 276 -11.91 0.83 -9.09
CA PRO A 276 -13.06 1.72 -8.95
C PRO A 276 -12.66 3.18 -9.17
N CYS A 277 -12.60 3.60 -10.44
CA CYS A 277 -12.25 4.96 -10.82
C CYS A 277 -13.11 6.00 -10.09
N GLY A 278 -12.47 7.01 -9.49
CA GLY A 278 -13.15 8.04 -8.71
C GLY A 278 -13.53 7.62 -7.28
N THR A 279 -13.04 6.48 -6.79
CA THR A 279 -13.17 6.11 -5.37
C THR A 279 -12.57 7.21 -4.49
N PRO A 280 -13.28 7.66 -3.44
CA PRO A 280 -12.91 8.88 -2.71
C PRO A 280 -11.54 8.79 -2.01
N LEU A 281 -11.12 7.59 -1.59
CA LEU A 281 -9.82 7.41 -0.94
C LEU A 281 -8.63 7.51 -1.90
N HIS A 282 -8.84 7.40 -3.22
CA HIS A 282 -7.79 7.51 -4.23
C HIS A 282 -7.64 8.92 -4.79
N ALA A 283 -8.64 9.78 -4.60
CA ALA A 283 -8.59 11.17 -5.07
C ALA A 283 -7.37 11.91 -4.49
N ASP A 284 -6.74 12.71 -5.36
CA ASP A 284 -5.57 13.56 -5.08
C ASP A 284 -4.33 12.80 -4.57
N LYS A 285 -4.23 11.51 -4.90
CA LYS A 285 -3.11 10.64 -4.50
C LYS A 285 -2.48 9.92 -5.70
N VAL A 286 -1.19 9.64 -5.58
CA VAL A 286 -0.45 8.78 -6.51
C VAL A 286 0.47 7.85 -5.72
N ILE A 287 0.28 6.54 -5.86
CA ILE A 287 1.19 5.52 -5.33
C ILE A 287 2.23 5.18 -6.39
N VAL A 288 3.50 5.38 -6.05
CA VAL A 288 4.65 5.04 -6.89
C VAL A 288 5.25 3.74 -6.39
N LEU A 289 5.25 2.71 -7.24
CA LEU A 289 6.07 1.52 -7.08
C LEU A 289 7.48 1.78 -7.62
N THR A 290 8.49 1.26 -6.95
CA THR A 290 9.84 1.02 -7.49
C THR A 290 10.55 -0.02 -6.62
N HIS A 291 11.80 -0.34 -6.91
CA HIS A 291 12.55 -1.41 -6.24
C HIS A 291 13.96 -0.92 -5.90
N GLU A 292 14.47 -1.21 -4.70
CA GLU A 292 15.75 -0.61 -4.28
C GLU A 292 16.93 -1.17 -5.08
N PHE A 293 16.82 -2.38 -5.61
CA PHE A 293 17.83 -2.97 -6.48
C PHE A 293 18.08 -2.17 -7.77
N LEU A 294 17.14 -1.28 -8.17
CA LEU A 294 17.33 -0.35 -9.29
C LEU A 294 18.26 0.81 -8.95
N PHE A 295 18.59 0.98 -7.68
CA PHE A 295 19.44 2.04 -7.12
C PHE A 295 20.79 1.49 -6.65
N GLU A 296 21.21 0.33 -7.16
CA GLU A 296 22.50 -0.30 -6.87
C GLU A 296 23.45 -0.26 -8.09
N ASP A 297 24.73 -0.02 -7.85
CA ASP A 297 25.77 -0.34 -8.83
C ASP A 297 26.09 -1.85 -8.77
N GLY A 298 25.57 -2.62 -9.72
CA GLY A 298 25.60 -4.08 -9.66
C GLY A 298 25.18 -4.77 -10.97
N LYS A 299 24.58 -5.96 -10.83
CA LYS A 299 24.23 -6.84 -11.97
C LYS A 299 23.26 -6.21 -12.98
N ARG A 300 22.54 -5.15 -12.59
CA ARG A 300 21.54 -4.44 -13.41
C ARG A 300 22.04 -3.12 -14.02
N GLY A 301 23.24 -2.67 -13.66
CA GLY A 301 23.81 -1.40 -14.13
C GLY A 301 24.42 -0.55 -13.03
N MET A 302 24.56 0.75 -13.30
CA MET A 302 25.11 1.76 -12.39
C MET A 302 23.96 2.49 -11.66
N GLY A 303 23.10 1.74 -10.98
CA GLY A 303 21.91 2.27 -10.33
C GLY A 303 22.22 3.25 -9.20
N ALA A 304 23.23 2.98 -8.37
CA ALA A 304 23.58 3.90 -7.28
C ALA A 304 24.13 5.21 -7.86
N THR A 305 25.08 5.10 -8.78
CA THR A 305 25.73 6.26 -9.40
C THR A 305 24.74 7.11 -10.21
N LYS A 306 23.78 6.48 -10.91
CA LYS A 306 22.88 7.20 -11.83
C LYS A 306 21.51 7.50 -11.28
N ASN A 307 20.93 6.64 -10.45
CA ASN A 307 19.52 6.70 -10.09
C ASN A 307 19.27 7.31 -8.71
N LEU A 308 20.20 7.20 -7.74
CA LEU A 308 20.07 7.92 -6.46
C LEU A 308 19.96 9.45 -6.65
N PRO A 309 20.73 10.09 -7.56
CA PRO A 309 20.52 11.51 -7.88
C PRO A 309 19.15 11.79 -8.50
N LYS A 310 18.57 10.86 -9.27
CA LYS A 310 17.22 10.99 -9.84
C LYS A 310 16.17 10.99 -8.74
N LEU A 311 16.26 10.05 -7.78
CA LEU A 311 15.37 10.01 -6.62
C LEU A 311 15.43 11.30 -5.82
N ALA A 312 16.63 11.76 -5.48
CA ALA A 312 16.83 13.00 -4.72
C ALA A 312 16.21 14.20 -5.45
N LYS A 313 16.50 14.33 -6.75
CA LYS A 313 15.98 15.41 -7.58
C LYS A 313 14.47 15.35 -7.74
N PHE A 314 13.90 14.17 -7.96
CA PHE A 314 12.46 13.95 -8.08
C PHE A 314 11.72 14.45 -6.84
N ILE A 315 12.18 14.07 -5.65
CA ILE A 315 11.58 14.50 -4.39
C ILE A 315 11.61 16.04 -4.27
N GLN A 316 12.74 16.65 -4.63
CA GLN A 316 12.87 18.10 -4.62
C GLN A 316 11.88 18.78 -5.58
N ILE A 317 11.87 18.39 -6.86
CA ILE A 317 11.03 19.05 -7.86
C ILE A 317 9.53 18.77 -7.66
N ALA A 318 9.16 17.61 -7.08
CA ALA A 318 7.79 17.31 -6.73
C ALA A 318 7.29 18.22 -5.59
N LYS A 319 8.11 18.44 -4.56
CA LYS A 319 7.81 19.41 -3.48
C LYS A 319 7.68 20.83 -4.03
N GLU A 320 8.58 21.23 -4.93
CA GLU A 320 8.52 22.54 -5.61
C GLU A 320 7.26 22.69 -6.47
N ALA A 321 6.76 21.59 -7.06
CA ALA A 321 5.52 21.54 -7.81
C ALA A 321 4.25 21.46 -6.93
N GLY A 322 4.38 21.48 -5.60
CA GLY A 322 3.27 21.50 -4.65
C GLY A 322 2.79 20.14 -4.18
N TYR A 323 3.49 19.04 -4.50
CA TYR A 323 3.19 17.74 -3.93
C TYR A 323 3.75 17.61 -2.50
N ILE A 324 3.05 16.83 -1.68
CA ILE A 324 3.58 16.33 -0.42
C ILE A 324 3.86 14.83 -0.54
N PHE A 325 4.69 14.31 0.38
CA PHE A 325 5.01 12.89 0.47
C PHE A 325 4.47 12.32 1.77
N ASP A 326 3.86 11.15 1.71
CA ASP A 326 3.29 10.45 2.86
C ASP A 326 3.50 8.93 2.73
N THR A 327 3.13 8.19 3.77
CA THR A 327 3.31 6.74 3.87
C THR A 327 1.98 5.99 3.86
N MET A 328 2.02 4.71 3.50
CA MET A 328 0.80 3.92 3.22
C MET A 328 -0.10 3.75 4.44
N ASP A 329 0.41 3.88 5.66
CA ASP A 329 -0.39 3.88 6.89
C ASP A 329 -1.31 5.09 7.02
N ASN A 330 -1.05 6.17 6.26
CA ASN A 330 -1.91 7.35 6.14
C ASN A 330 -2.71 7.39 4.83
N TYR A 331 -2.59 6.36 3.97
CA TYR A 331 -3.34 6.32 2.70
C TYR A 331 -4.84 6.32 2.95
N THR A 332 -5.30 5.51 3.91
CA THR A 332 -6.60 5.73 4.55
C THR A 332 -6.35 6.57 5.81
N PRO A 333 -6.88 7.81 5.91
CA PRO A 333 -6.52 8.72 7.00
C PRO A 333 -6.81 8.14 8.39
N VAL A 334 -5.89 8.33 9.33
CA VAL A 334 -6.09 7.89 10.72
C VAL A 334 -7.14 8.78 11.40
N TRP A 335 -8.08 8.18 12.12
CA TRP A 335 -9.07 8.91 12.91
C TRP A 335 -8.42 9.84 13.95
N GLN A 336 -8.81 11.10 13.94
CA GLN A 336 -8.32 12.14 14.85
C GLN A 336 -9.45 12.79 15.65
N VAL A 337 -9.24 12.99 16.96
CA VAL A 337 -10.14 13.72 17.85
C VAL A 337 -10.16 15.21 17.47
N GLY A 338 -11.35 15.80 17.42
CA GLY A 338 -11.55 17.22 17.07
C GLY A 338 -11.74 17.47 15.57
N GLU A 339 -11.45 16.49 14.72
CA GLU A 339 -11.65 16.60 13.28
C GLU A 339 -13.14 16.51 12.92
N ALA A 340 -13.56 17.25 11.89
CA ALA A 340 -14.92 17.20 11.39
C ALA A 340 -15.00 16.24 10.20
N TYR A 341 -15.78 15.16 10.35
CA TYR A 341 -16.01 14.18 9.30
C TYR A 341 -17.39 14.40 8.68
N VAL A 342 -17.49 14.30 7.36
CA VAL A 342 -18.76 14.25 6.64
C VAL A 342 -19.24 12.81 6.48
N ALA A 343 -20.56 12.62 6.41
CA ALA A 343 -21.13 11.30 6.16
C ALA A 343 -20.53 10.69 4.87
N GLY A 344 -19.99 9.48 4.97
CA GLY A 344 -19.31 8.80 3.89
C GLY A 344 -17.78 8.83 3.94
N ASP A 345 -17.17 9.68 4.77
CA ASP A 345 -15.72 9.70 4.96
C ASP A 345 -15.20 8.37 5.51
N TYR A 346 -13.99 8.01 5.11
CA TYR A 346 -13.30 6.80 5.57
C TYR A 346 -12.13 7.17 6.47
N VAL A 347 -11.95 6.39 7.54
CA VAL A 347 -10.81 6.51 8.46
C VAL A 347 -10.29 5.14 8.86
N THR A 348 -9.03 5.06 9.30
CA THR A 348 -8.51 3.93 10.06
C THR A 348 -8.57 4.21 11.56
N HIS A 349 -8.92 3.20 12.34
CA HIS A 349 -8.84 3.25 13.80
C HIS A 349 -8.47 1.86 14.33
N SER A 350 -7.33 1.76 15.01
CA SER A 350 -6.79 0.49 15.53
C SER A 350 -6.67 -0.61 14.46
N GLY A 351 -6.20 -0.26 13.26
CA GLY A 351 -5.99 -1.20 12.14
C GLY A 351 -7.25 -1.56 11.35
N THR A 352 -8.43 -1.04 11.74
CA THR A 352 -9.71 -1.30 11.06
C THR A 352 -10.18 -0.06 10.31
N VAL A 353 -10.74 -0.25 9.11
CA VAL A 353 -11.37 0.80 8.32
C VAL A 353 -12.80 1.02 8.78
N TYR A 354 -13.16 2.28 8.97
CA TYR A 354 -14.52 2.71 9.27
C TYR A 354 -15.01 3.76 8.29
N LYS A 355 -16.33 3.76 8.06
CA LYS A 355 -17.04 4.77 7.28
C LYS A 355 -17.99 5.57 8.17
N ALA A 356 -17.92 6.90 8.09
CA ALA A 356 -18.78 7.80 8.85
C ALA A 356 -20.24 7.65 8.40
N VAL A 357 -21.15 7.42 9.34
CA VAL A 357 -22.59 7.27 9.10
C VAL A 357 -23.26 8.63 8.97
N THR A 358 -22.85 9.60 9.78
CA THR A 358 -23.39 10.96 9.78
C THR A 358 -22.26 11.98 9.90
N THR A 359 -22.51 13.21 9.44
CA THR A 359 -21.58 14.33 9.63
C THR A 359 -21.48 14.69 11.10
N HIS A 360 -20.27 14.69 11.66
CA HIS A 360 -20.03 14.97 13.08
C HIS A 360 -18.59 15.47 13.32
N VAL A 361 -18.35 15.97 14.53
CA VAL A 361 -17.00 16.27 15.01
C VAL A 361 -16.56 15.15 15.93
N ALA A 362 -15.39 14.56 15.66
CA ALA A 362 -14.87 13.46 16.44
C ALA A 362 -14.55 13.86 17.89
N GLN A 363 -14.93 13.01 18.83
CA GLN A 363 -14.67 13.18 20.26
C GLN A 363 -14.00 11.92 20.79
N GLN A 364 -13.17 12.07 21.82
CA GLN A 364 -12.38 10.98 22.40
C GLN A 364 -13.26 9.78 22.81
N ASP A 365 -14.42 10.03 23.42
CA ASP A 365 -15.32 8.98 23.90
C ASP A 365 -16.26 8.42 22.81
N TRP A 366 -16.19 8.94 21.58
CA TRP A 366 -17.02 8.56 20.42
C TRP A 366 -16.17 7.99 19.26
N ALA A 367 -15.09 7.30 19.60
CA ALA A 367 -14.22 6.66 18.61
C ALA A 367 -14.96 5.58 17.78
N PRO A 368 -14.49 5.30 16.54
CA PRO A 368 -15.00 4.20 15.74
C PRO A 368 -14.85 2.84 16.46
N SER A 369 -15.90 2.02 16.42
CA SER A 369 -15.93 0.72 17.10
C SER A 369 -16.99 -0.20 16.51
N SER A 370 -16.98 -1.48 16.93
CA SER A 370 -18.00 -2.48 16.56
C SER A 370 -19.40 -2.23 17.13
N THR A 371 -19.59 -1.16 17.91
CA THR A 371 -20.89 -0.76 18.48
C THR A 371 -21.20 0.72 18.25
N SER A 372 -20.36 1.42 17.50
CA SER A 372 -20.52 2.85 17.24
C SER A 372 -21.75 3.11 16.38
N SER A 373 -22.50 4.16 16.71
CA SER A 373 -23.59 4.67 15.87
C SER A 373 -23.14 5.72 14.84
N LEU A 374 -21.94 6.27 15.01
CA LEU A 374 -21.36 7.29 14.12
C LEU A 374 -20.52 6.69 13.00
N TRP A 375 -20.14 5.42 13.15
CA TRP A 375 -19.22 4.71 12.27
C TRP A 375 -19.73 3.30 11.99
N THR A 376 -19.49 2.80 10.78
CA THR A 376 -19.67 1.39 10.41
C THR A 376 -18.32 0.82 9.97
N ASN A 377 -18.02 -0.43 10.33
CA ASN A 377 -16.86 -1.13 9.81
C ASN A 377 -17.00 -1.25 8.28
N ALA A 378 -15.92 -0.89 7.60
CA ALA A 378 -15.83 -0.92 6.15
C ALA A 378 -14.52 -1.60 5.69
N ASP A 379 -14.02 -2.56 6.46
CA ASP A 379 -12.89 -3.40 6.06
C ASP A 379 -13.21 -4.13 4.74
N PRO A 380 -12.19 -4.43 3.93
CA PRO A 380 -12.36 -5.16 2.66
C PRO A 380 -12.65 -6.66 2.84
N ALA A 381 -12.80 -7.14 4.08
CA ALA A 381 -13.05 -8.53 4.44
C ALA A 381 -14.39 -9.07 3.92
N THR A 382 -14.50 -10.39 3.85
CA THR A 382 -15.71 -11.12 3.42
C THR A 382 -16.27 -12.02 4.53
N ASN A 383 -15.56 -12.21 5.63
CA ASN A 383 -16.14 -12.82 6.82
C ASN A 383 -17.23 -11.92 7.39
N TRP A 384 -18.30 -12.52 7.94
CA TRP A 384 -19.33 -11.74 8.61
C TRP A 384 -18.72 -11.03 9.83
N THR A 385 -18.80 -9.71 9.83
CA THR A 385 -18.29 -8.84 10.88
C THR A 385 -19.40 -7.95 11.44
N LEU A 386 -19.27 -7.56 12.71
CA LEU A 386 -20.20 -6.65 13.40
C LEU A 386 -20.10 -5.21 12.88
N ASN A 387 -21.22 -4.50 12.94
CA ASN A 387 -21.34 -3.09 12.58
C ASN A 387 -20.92 -2.78 11.13
N VAL A 388 -21.10 -3.72 10.22
CA VAL A 388 -20.90 -3.54 8.78
C VAL A 388 -22.24 -3.17 8.15
N ALA A 389 -22.25 -2.12 7.32
CA ALA A 389 -23.39 -1.80 6.46
C ALA A 389 -23.37 -2.72 5.23
N TYR A 390 -24.07 -3.84 5.30
CA TYR A 390 -24.22 -4.77 4.17
C TYR A 390 -25.24 -4.27 3.15
N GLU A 391 -24.97 -4.59 1.89
CA GLU A 391 -25.81 -4.32 0.73
C GLU A 391 -26.45 -5.64 0.25
N ALA A 392 -27.63 -5.56 -0.38
CA ALA A 392 -28.23 -6.73 -0.98
C ALA A 392 -27.33 -7.28 -2.09
N GLY A 393 -27.08 -8.59 -2.08
CA GLY A 393 -26.15 -9.24 -2.99
C GLY A 393 -24.74 -9.45 -2.44
N ASP A 394 -24.39 -8.82 -1.31
CA ASP A 394 -23.13 -9.14 -0.60
C ASP A 394 -23.11 -10.64 -0.23
N VAL A 395 -21.93 -11.24 -0.30
CA VAL A 395 -21.71 -12.63 0.15
C VAL A 395 -20.75 -12.63 1.32
N VAL A 396 -21.18 -13.26 2.43
CA VAL A 396 -20.39 -13.35 3.66
C VAL A 396 -20.13 -14.80 4.06
N THR A 397 -19.01 -15.05 4.73
CA THR A 397 -18.72 -16.33 5.37
C THR A 397 -18.96 -16.24 6.87
N TYR A 398 -19.74 -17.18 7.42
CA TYR A 398 -19.98 -17.30 8.85
C TYR A 398 -20.00 -18.77 9.28
N GLN A 399 -19.16 -19.13 10.25
CA GLN A 399 -19.00 -20.51 10.73
C GLN A 399 -18.73 -21.53 9.60
N GLY A 400 -17.94 -21.12 8.59
CA GLY A 400 -17.57 -21.96 7.44
C GLY A 400 -18.66 -22.10 6.36
N ILE A 401 -19.81 -21.43 6.50
CA ILE A 401 -20.90 -21.45 5.53
C ILE A 401 -20.99 -20.07 4.85
N ARG A 402 -21.24 -20.07 3.54
CA ARG A 402 -21.46 -18.85 2.76
C ARG A 402 -22.94 -18.46 2.78
N TYR A 403 -23.18 -17.16 2.89
CA TYR A 403 -24.52 -16.59 2.91
C TYR A 403 -24.60 -15.39 1.97
N LEU A 404 -25.70 -15.30 1.22
CA LEU A 404 -26.09 -14.14 0.44
C LEU A 404 -26.91 -13.18 1.33
N VAL A 405 -26.62 -11.89 1.29
CA VAL A 405 -27.42 -10.85 1.93
C VAL A 405 -28.65 -10.54 1.07
N ASN A 406 -29.84 -10.70 1.66
CA ASN A 406 -31.11 -10.50 0.98
C ASN A 406 -31.57 -9.04 0.97
N VAL A 407 -31.34 -8.32 2.08
CA VAL A 407 -31.74 -6.92 2.24
C VAL A 407 -30.64 -6.10 2.91
N PRO A 408 -30.45 -4.82 2.52
CA PRO A 408 -29.44 -3.97 3.16
C PRO A 408 -29.73 -3.77 4.64
N HIS A 409 -28.71 -3.90 5.47
CA HIS A 409 -28.81 -3.71 6.93
C HIS A 409 -27.42 -3.46 7.54
N VAL A 410 -27.39 -2.90 8.75
CA VAL A 410 -26.16 -2.87 9.57
C VAL A 410 -26.14 -4.11 10.46
N SER A 411 -25.07 -4.88 10.42
CA SER A 411 -24.94 -6.09 11.22
C SER A 411 -24.81 -5.78 12.71
N GLN A 412 -25.47 -6.59 13.54
CA GLN A 412 -25.44 -6.51 15.00
C GLN A 412 -25.34 -7.92 15.60
N ALA A 413 -24.99 -8.01 16.88
CA ALA A 413 -24.59 -9.27 17.52
C ALA A 413 -25.69 -10.36 17.52
N ASP A 414 -26.96 -9.96 17.57
CA ASP A 414 -28.12 -10.84 17.51
C ASP A 414 -28.61 -11.11 16.06
N TRP A 415 -28.03 -10.43 15.06
CA TRP A 415 -28.37 -10.60 13.64
C TRP A 415 -27.33 -11.43 12.89
N THR A 416 -27.06 -12.63 13.40
CA THR A 416 -26.09 -13.54 12.78
C THR A 416 -26.69 -14.26 11.56
N PRO A 417 -25.87 -14.62 10.55
CA PRO A 417 -26.36 -15.26 9.33
C PRO A 417 -27.16 -16.56 9.54
N SER A 418 -26.80 -17.34 10.55
CA SER A 418 -27.47 -18.61 10.86
C SER A 418 -28.83 -18.47 11.54
N THR A 419 -29.16 -17.29 12.10
CA THR A 419 -30.39 -17.05 12.85
C THR A 419 -31.38 -16.15 12.14
N GLN A 420 -30.92 -15.33 11.18
CA GLN A 420 -31.74 -14.33 10.48
C GLN A 420 -31.98 -14.71 9.01
N ASN A 421 -32.87 -15.68 8.77
CA ASN A 421 -33.20 -16.15 7.42
C ASN A 421 -33.92 -15.12 6.52
N THR A 422 -34.40 -14.00 7.09
CA THR A 422 -34.95 -12.86 6.34
C THR A 422 -33.86 -11.92 5.85
N LEU A 423 -32.73 -11.85 6.55
CA LEU A 423 -31.56 -11.05 6.17
C LEU A 423 -30.60 -11.83 5.27
N PHE A 424 -30.53 -13.15 5.44
CA PHE A 424 -29.55 -14.00 4.77
C PHE A 424 -30.15 -15.26 4.15
N THR A 425 -29.55 -15.73 3.06
CA THR A 425 -29.80 -17.04 2.45
C THR A 425 -28.50 -17.81 2.32
N ALA A 426 -28.42 -19.02 2.88
CA ALA A 426 -27.25 -19.89 2.74
C ALA A 426 -27.06 -20.32 1.26
N LEU A 427 -25.81 -20.34 0.80
CA LEU A 427 -25.40 -20.67 -0.57
C LEU A 427 -24.91 -22.10 -0.74
#